data_AF-A0A523XX37-F1
#
_entry.id   AF-A0A523XX37-F1
#
_cell.length_a   1.000
_cell.length_b   1.000
_cell.length_c   1.000
_cell.angle_alpha   90.00
_cell.angle_beta   90.00
_cell.angle_gamma   90.00
#
_symmetry.space_group_name_H-M   'P 1'
#
loop_
_entity.id
_entity.type
_entity.pdbx_description
1 polymer ?
#
loop_
_entity_poly.entity_id
_entity_poly.type
_entity_poly.pdbx_seq_one_letter_code
_entity_poly.pdbx_strand_id
1 'polypeptide(L)' 'MQKVLINRIVFLTRLRKESEISSIPVVAFSNYDDPETKRQAAKLGTKDYLIKTNYTSSEVVAKIKQLLSEE' A
#
# COMPACT_ATOMS: atom_id res chain seq x y z
N MET A 1 -3.02 9.51 25.05
CA MET A 1 -3.25 9.05 23.66
C MET A 1 -2.05 8.24 23.20
N GLN A 2 -2.14 6.92 23.26
CA GLN A 2 -1.05 6.04 22.82
C GLN A 2 -1.06 6.04 21.29
N LYS A 3 -0.02 6.60 20.67
CA LYS A 3 0.24 6.41 19.24
C LYS A 3 0.43 4.90 19.03
N VAL A 4 -0.56 4.25 18.45
CA VAL A 4 -0.39 2.91 17.89
C VAL A 4 0.51 3.06 16.67
N LEU A 5 1.83 3.00 16.90
CA LEU A 5 2.82 3.01 15.83
C LEU A 5 2.96 1.58 15.30
N ILE A 6 1.96 1.10 14.55
CA ILE A 6 2.14 -0.13 13.78
C ILE A 6 2.95 0.24 12.53
N ASN A 7 4.13 -0.37 12.39
CA ASN A 7 4.94 -0.23 11.19
C ASN A 7 4.18 -0.80 9.99
N ARG A 8 4.11 -0.03 8.89
CA ARG A 8 3.41 -0.38 7.64
C ARG A 8 3.76 -1.76 7.08
N ILE A 9 5.03 -2.18 7.15
CA ILE A 9 5.46 -3.50 6.67
C ILE A 9 5.00 -4.59 7.64
N VAL A 10 5.06 -4.33 8.94
CA VAL A 10 4.55 -5.26 9.97
C VAL A 10 3.05 -5.46 9.79
N PHE A 11 2.29 -4.38 9.55
CA PHE A 11 0.87 -4.46 9.25
C PHE A 11 0.61 -5.33 8.02
N LEU A 12 1.27 -5.03 6.90
CA LEU A 12 1.08 -5.76 5.65
C LEU A 12 1.44 -7.25 5.81
N THR A 13 2.50 -7.55 6.56
CA THR A 13 2.90 -8.93 6.87
C THR A 13 1.82 -9.66 7.68
N ARG A 14 1.20 -9.00 8.66
CA ARG A 14 0.09 -9.58 9.43
C ARG A 14 -1.15 -9.78 8.56
N LEU A 15 -1.50 -8.78 7.75
CA LEU A 15 -2.63 -8.87 6.81
C LEU A 15 -2.49 -10.08 5.88
N ARG A 16 -1.29 -10.33 5.34
CA ARG A 16 -1.05 -11.49 4.46
C ARG A 16 -1.10 -12.85 5.16
N LYS A 17 -1.04 -12.88 6.50
CA LYS A 17 -1.19 -14.11 7.29
C LYS A 17 -2.63 -14.39 7.70
N GLU A 18 -3.52 -13.41 7.57
CA GLU A 18 -4.92 -13.53 7.96
C GLU A 18 -5.75 -14.02 6.76
N SER A 19 -6.22 -15.27 6.82
CA SER A 19 -6.83 -15.95 5.66
C SER A 19 -8.09 -15.25 5.14
N GLU A 20 -8.83 -14.57 6.02
CA GLU A 20 -10.06 -13.87 5.64
C GLU A 20 -9.81 -12.61 4.79
N ILE A 21 -8.62 -11.99 4.92
CA ILE A 21 -8.31 -10.70 4.30
C ILE A 21 -7.02 -10.71 3.47
N SER A 22 -6.29 -11.83 3.42
CA SER A 22 -5.00 -11.93 2.75
C SER A 22 -5.09 -11.66 1.24
N SER A 23 -6.24 -11.93 0.63
CA SER A 23 -6.53 -11.72 -0.79
C SER A 23 -6.90 -10.27 -1.16
N ILE A 24 -7.17 -9.41 -0.17
CA ILE A 24 -7.57 -8.02 -0.45
C ILE A 24 -6.41 -7.30 -1.17
N PRO A 25 -6.67 -6.67 -2.33
CA PRO A 25 -5.69 -5.86 -3.02
C PRO A 25 -5.20 -4.70 -2.15
N VAL A 26 -3.89 -4.51 -2.08
CA VAL A 26 -3.29 -3.42 -1.29
C VAL A 26 -2.48 -2.51 -2.20
N VAL A 27 -2.72 -1.21 -2.11
CA VAL A 27 -1.88 -0.16 -2.67
C VAL A 27 -1.26 0.61 -1.50
N ALA A 28 0.07 0.74 -1.50
CA ALA A 28 0.76 1.53 -0.48
C ALA A 28 0.78 3.01 -0.88
N PHE A 29 0.45 3.91 0.05
CA PHE A 29 0.48 5.37 -0.18
C PHE A 29 1.34 6.07 0.89
N SER A 30 2.54 6.51 0.51
CA SER A 30 3.59 6.94 1.44
C SER A 30 4.04 8.37 1.17
N ASN A 31 4.45 9.07 2.23
CA ASN A 31 5.14 10.36 2.11
C ASN A 31 6.65 10.21 1.78
N TYR A 32 7.20 9.00 1.99
CA TYR A 32 8.63 8.74 1.85
C TYR A 32 8.89 7.85 0.65
N ASP A 33 9.83 8.30 -0.17
CA ASP A 33 10.51 7.49 -1.18
C ASP A 33 11.67 6.74 -0.52
N ASP A 34 11.32 5.65 0.15
CA ASP A 34 12.29 4.75 0.77
C ASP A 34 12.40 3.46 -0.08
N PRO A 35 13.53 3.24 -0.77
CA PRO A 35 13.71 2.09 -1.66
C PRO A 35 13.52 0.75 -0.97
N GLU A 36 13.94 0.64 0.30
CA GLU A 36 13.84 -0.62 1.04
C GLU A 36 12.38 -0.97 1.38
N THR A 37 11.62 0.00 1.90
CA THR A 37 10.18 -0.15 2.15
C THR A 37 9.42 -0.47 0.86
N LYS A 38 9.74 0.22 -0.25
CA LYS A 38 9.15 -0.07 -1.57
C LYS A 38 9.39 -1.53 -1.97
N ARG A 39 10.64 -2.00 -1.86
CA ARG A 39 11.03 -3.38 -2.17
C ARG A 39 10.31 -4.40 -1.28
N GLN A 40 10.21 -4.13 0.03
CA GLN A 40 9.51 -5.01 0.97
C GLN A 40 8.00 -5.06 0.71
N ALA A 41 7.37 -3.92 0.44
CA ALA A 41 5.94 -3.86 0.07
C ALA A 41 5.65 -4.66 -1.21
N ALA A 42 6.48 -4.50 -2.24
CA ALA A 42 6.38 -5.26 -3.48
C ALA A 42 6.50 -6.78 -3.24
N LYS A 43 7.47 -7.22 -2.42
CA LYS A 43 7.62 -8.64 -2.04
C LYS A 43 6.40 -9.21 -1.31
N LEU A 44 5.64 -8.37 -0.61
CA LEU A 44 4.40 -8.73 0.10
C LEU A 44 3.14 -8.63 -0.79
N GLY A 45 3.31 -8.38 -2.09
CA GLY A 45 2.22 -8.38 -3.06
C GLY A 45 1.32 -7.14 -3.00
N THR A 46 1.88 -5.95 -2.77
CA THR A 46 1.14 -4.71 -3.06
C THR A 46 1.00 -4.52 -4.57
N LYS A 47 -0.19 -4.13 -5.06
CA LYS A 47 -0.43 -3.80 -6.47
C LYS A 47 0.39 -2.58 -6.92
N ASP A 48 0.57 -1.60 -6.03
CA ASP A 48 1.35 -0.38 -6.33
C ASP A 48 1.88 0.29 -5.05
N TYR A 49 2.86 1.18 -5.21
CA TYR A 49 3.41 2.04 -4.16
C TYR A 49 3.48 3.50 -4.65
N LEU A 50 2.58 4.33 -4.15
CA LEU A 50 2.39 5.72 -4.55
C LEU A 50 3.08 6.67 -3.56
N ILE A 51 3.85 7.63 -4.08
CA ILE A 51 4.44 8.72 -3.29
C ILE A 51 3.49 9.92 -3.28
N LYS A 52 3.06 10.36 -2.10
CA LYS A 52 2.03 11.41 -1.92
C LYS A 52 2.30 12.69 -2.69
N THR A 53 3.56 13.11 -2.75
CA THR A 53 3.95 14.35 -3.43
C THR A 53 3.96 14.24 -4.94
N ASN A 54 3.91 13.03 -5.49
CA ASN A 54 3.97 12.78 -6.94
C ASN A 54 2.58 12.77 -7.59
N TYR A 55 1.50 12.89 -6.79
CA TYR A 55 0.13 12.82 -7.28
C TYR A 55 -0.73 13.91 -6.64
N THR A 56 -1.56 14.54 -7.46
CA THR A 56 -2.75 15.25 -7.01
C THR A 56 -3.82 14.26 -6.54
N SER A 57 -4.77 14.72 -5.74
CA SER A 57 -5.91 13.87 -5.30
C SER A 57 -6.69 13.28 -6.48
N SER A 58 -6.87 14.04 -7.56
CA SER A 58 -7.56 13.59 -8.78
C SER A 58 -6.80 12.47 -9.49
N GLU A 59 -5.46 12.58 -9.57
CA GLU A 59 -4.62 11.53 -10.16
C GLU A 59 -4.62 10.25 -9.31
N VAL A 60 -4.63 10.37 -7.98
CA VAL A 60 -4.80 9.20 -7.10
C VAL A 60 -6.13 8.51 -7.38
N VAL A 61 -7.24 9.26 -7.47
CA VAL A 61 -8.56 8.67 -7.78
C VAL A 61 -8.55 7.98 -9.13
N ALA A 62 -7.98 8.60 -10.17
CA ALA A 62 -7.86 7.99 -11.50
C ALA A 62 -7.04 6.70 -11.46
N LYS A 63 -5.89 6.72 -10.76
CA LYS A 63 -5.01 5.56 -10.61
C LYS A 63 -5.69 4.40 -9.88
N ILE A 64 -6.42 4.68 -8.78
CA ILE A 64 -7.15 3.65 -8.05
C ILE A 64 -8.28 3.06 -8.90
N LYS A 65 -9.01 3.88 -9.65
CA LYS A 65 -10.02 3.38 -10.60
C LYS A 65 -9.41 2.44 -11.63
N GLN A 66 -8.28 2.82 -12.24
CA GLN A 66 -7.56 1.95 -13.18
C GLN A 66 -7.21 0.59 -12.56
N LEU A 67 -6.63 0.58 -11.36
CA LEU A 67 -6.23 -0.65 -10.65
C LEU A 67 -7.39 -1.59 -10.26
N LEU A 68 -8.62 -1.05 -10.23
CA LEU A 68 -9.86 -1.79 -9.98
C LEU A 68 -10.56 -2.22 -11.28
N SER A 69 -10.28 -1.57 -12.41
CA SER A 69 -10.86 -1.90 -13.72
C SER A 69 -10.04 -2.92 -14.53
N GLU A 70 -8.80 -3.19 -14.12
CA GLU A 70 -8.00 -4.31 -14.62
C GLU A 70 -8.57 -5.63 -14.06
N GLU A 71 -9.51 -6.24 -14.81
CA GLU A 71 -9.86 -7.67 -14.76
C GLU A 71 -9.07 -8.46 -15.82
#